data_AF-A0A5C4K960-F1
#
_entry.id   AF-A0A5C4K960-F1
#
_cell.length_a   1.000
_cell.length_b   1.000
_cell.length_c   1.000
_cell.angle_alpha   90.00
_cell.angle_beta   90.00
_cell.angle_gamma   90.00
#
_symmetry.space_group_name_H-M   'P 1'
#
loop_
_entity.id
_entity.type
_entity.pdbx_description
1 polymer ?
#
loop_
_entity_poly.entity_id
_entity_poly.type
_entity_poly.pdbx_seq_one_letter_code
_entity_poly.pdbx_strand_id
1 'polypeptide(L)'
;MRTLGVDLAAATRKTAVAVLEWGKDSAELVHLALDVGDQEIVEIFGGAAMTGIDCPVGWPQALVPFLTGHLNFDAGPVLEHDGIEGRRLLAYRDTDRFVTGRTGLIPLSVSADRLAHPAMRCAVIQAKIAALHGPQPRDGSGRLAEVYPAASLKLWGLAARGYKGRGTSEAERLSVLLATLREQAPWLDLAGQEGRLAASDDLFDAVVASLTARAAAVRLTVPPDAAHAAAALTEGWIHLPSCSLDGLVGQRG
;
A
#
# COMPACT_ATOMS: atom_id res chain seq x y z
N MET A 1 1.03 2.36 -20.52
CA MET A 1 0.72 3.09 -19.26
C MET A 1 1.77 2.70 -18.22
N ARG A 2 2.15 3.56 -17.26
CA ARG A 2 3.08 3.17 -16.18
C ARG A 2 2.43 3.20 -14.81
N THR A 3 2.70 2.19 -13.99
CA THR A 3 2.36 2.19 -12.55
C THR A 3 3.62 2.19 -11.73
N LEU A 4 3.61 2.96 -10.64
CA LEU A 4 4.66 2.95 -9.63
C LEU A 4 4.15 2.20 -8.41
N GLY A 5 4.91 1.24 -7.90
CA GLY A 5 4.73 0.67 -6.58
C GLY A 5 5.85 1.15 -5.66
N VAL A 6 5.49 1.52 -4.43
CA VAL A 6 6.42 1.96 -3.40
C VAL A 6 6.18 1.11 -2.15
N ASP A 7 7.18 0.35 -1.75
CA ASP A 7 7.25 -0.20 -0.39
C ASP A 7 8.02 0.80 0.49
N LEU A 8 7.32 1.43 1.44
CA LEU A 8 7.84 2.60 2.15
C LEU A 8 8.31 2.26 3.56
N ALA A 9 9.61 2.38 3.80
CA ALA A 9 10.18 2.32 5.13
C ALA A 9 10.27 3.69 5.81
N ALA A 10 10.57 3.70 7.12
CA ALA A 10 10.78 4.92 7.91
C ALA A 10 11.97 5.78 7.45
N ALA A 11 12.88 5.19 6.67
CA ALA A 11 14.08 5.84 6.15
C ALA A 11 14.32 5.38 4.70
N THR A 12 15.22 6.05 3.99
CA THR A 12 15.71 5.63 2.66
C THR A 12 16.05 4.15 2.64
N ARG A 13 16.82 3.68 3.63
CA ARG A 13 17.16 2.26 3.76
C ARG A 13 15.90 1.40 3.83
N LYS A 14 15.83 0.32 3.04
CA LYS A 14 14.66 -0.58 2.91
C LYS A 14 13.43 0.04 2.23
N THR A 15 13.56 1.22 1.63
CA THR A 15 12.49 1.73 0.75
C THR A 15 12.75 1.25 -0.66
N ALA A 16 11.75 0.59 -1.23
CA ALA A 16 11.84 0.04 -2.57
C ALA A 16 10.81 0.69 -3.50
N VAL A 17 11.18 0.78 -4.78
CA VAL A 17 10.27 1.21 -5.84
C VAL A 17 10.34 0.26 -7.02
N ALA A 18 9.19 0.04 -7.65
CA ALA A 18 9.06 -0.74 -8.87
C ALA A 18 8.15 -0.01 -9.87
N VAL A 19 8.61 0.16 -11.10
CA VAL A 19 7.77 0.71 -12.18
C VAL A 19 7.45 -0.38 -13.17
N LEU A 20 6.16 -0.62 -13.39
CA LEU A 20 5.66 -1.51 -14.42
C LEU A 20 5.16 -0.70 -15.60
N GLU A 21 5.65 -1.01 -16.79
CA GLU A 21 5.10 -0.53 -18.05
C GLU A 21 4.11 -1.54 -18.60
N TRP A 22 2.88 -1.09 -18.80
CA TRP A 22 1.76 -1.92 -19.25
C TRP A 22 1.54 -1.78 -20.75
N GLY A 23 1.60 -2.92 -21.43
CA GLY A 23 1.05 -3.14 -22.76
C GLY A 23 -0.41 -3.55 -22.69
N LYS A 24 -0.96 -4.02 -23.82
CA LYS A 24 -2.35 -4.47 -23.89
C LYS A 24 -2.55 -5.77 -23.11
N ASP A 25 -1.71 -6.75 -23.40
CA ASP A 25 -1.81 -8.13 -22.89
C ASP A 25 -0.53 -8.54 -22.13
N SER A 26 0.29 -7.56 -21.72
CA SER A 26 1.60 -7.75 -21.07
C SER A 26 1.95 -6.60 -20.14
N ALA A 27 2.92 -6.84 -19.25
CA ALA A 27 3.59 -5.81 -18.47
C ALA A 27 5.09 -6.12 -18.35
N GLU A 28 5.92 -5.09 -18.27
CA GLU A 28 7.37 -5.20 -18.10
C GLU A 28 7.84 -4.38 -16.89
N LEU A 29 8.73 -4.96 -16.07
CA LEU A 29 9.42 -4.26 -15.00
C LEU A 29 10.54 -3.38 -15.56
N VAL A 30 10.24 -2.11 -15.79
CA VAL A 30 11.14 -1.15 -16.43
C VAL A 30 12.05 -0.39 -15.45
N HIS A 31 11.76 -0.44 -14.15
CA HIS A 31 12.60 0.14 -13.11
C HIS A 31 12.41 -0.59 -11.78
N LEU A 32 13.52 -0.88 -11.08
CA LEU A 32 13.54 -1.53 -9.76
C LEU A 32 14.73 -1.03 -8.93
N ALA A 33 14.45 -0.32 -7.84
CA ALA A 33 15.47 0.23 -6.95
C ALA A 33 15.13 -0.04 -5.47
N LEU A 34 16.19 -0.18 -4.67
CA LEU A 34 16.15 -0.31 -3.21
C LEU A 34 16.97 0.85 -2.62
N ASP A 35 16.67 1.19 -1.38
CA ASP A 35 17.28 2.29 -0.65
C ASP A 35 16.97 3.65 -1.31
N VAL A 36 15.69 3.84 -1.66
CA VAL A 36 15.19 4.99 -2.44
C VAL A 36 14.82 6.18 -1.56
N GLY A 37 15.29 7.37 -1.95
CA GLY A 37 15.01 8.63 -1.27
C GLY A 37 13.68 9.26 -1.68
N ASP A 38 13.17 10.17 -0.85
CA ASP A 38 11.88 10.84 -1.09
C ASP A 38 11.82 11.58 -2.44
N GLN A 39 12.91 12.26 -2.82
CA GLN A 39 12.94 13.07 -4.04
C GLN A 39 12.84 12.20 -5.30
N GLU A 40 13.51 11.04 -5.28
CA GLU A 40 13.42 10.06 -6.37
C GLU A 40 12.01 9.49 -6.49
N ILE A 41 11.33 9.19 -5.37
CA ILE A 41 9.91 8.77 -5.38
C ILE A 41 9.03 9.83 -6.05
N VAL A 42 9.22 11.11 -5.70
CA VAL A 42 8.45 12.24 -6.26
C VAL A 42 8.70 12.39 -7.77
N GLU A 43 9.94 12.23 -8.22
CA GLU A 43 10.29 12.29 -9.65
C GLU A 43 9.67 11.14 -10.45
N ILE A 44 9.73 9.91 -9.93
CA ILE A 44 9.13 8.74 -10.59
C ILE A 44 7.59 8.87 -10.61
N PHE A 45 6.98 9.40 -9.54
CA PHE A 45 5.54 9.69 -9.49
C PHE A 45 5.10 10.58 -10.67
N GLY A 46 5.91 11.57 -11.05
CA GLY A 46 5.61 12.48 -12.16
C GLY A 46 5.40 11.77 -13.51
N GLY A 47 6.03 10.62 -13.72
CA GLY A 47 5.91 9.78 -14.93
C GLY A 47 4.93 8.61 -14.82
N ALA A 48 4.33 8.40 -13.65
CA ALA A 48 3.38 7.31 -13.42
C ALA A 48 1.92 7.77 -13.64
N ALA A 49 1.11 6.89 -14.21
CA ALA A 49 -0.34 7.11 -14.33
C ALA A 49 -1.06 6.83 -13.00
N MET A 50 -0.53 5.89 -12.21
CA MET A 50 -1.03 5.56 -10.88
C MET A 50 0.12 5.04 -10.01
N THR A 51 0.13 5.43 -8.74
CA THR A 51 1.10 5.03 -7.73
C THR A 51 0.41 4.29 -6.59
N GLY A 52 0.87 3.08 -6.29
CA GLY A 52 0.50 2.33 -5.09
C GLY A 52 1.59 2.49 -4.04
N ILE A 53 1.25 3.02 -2.88
CA ILE A 53 2.18 3.17 -1.74
C ILE A 53 1.77 2.25 -0.59
N ASP A 54 2.68 1.38 -0.15
CA ASP A 54 2.50 0.55 1.05
C ASP A 54 2.82 1.38 2.29
N CYS A 55 1.93 2.32 2.58
CA CYS A 55 2.00 3.15 3.77
C CYS A 55 0.67 3.86 3.99
N PRO A 56 0.23 4.05 5.26
CA PRO A 56 -0.90 4.90 5.57
C PRO A 56 -0.77 6.29 4.96
N VAL A 57 -1.80 6.73 4.24
CA VAL A 57 -1.84 8.08 3.66
C VAL A 57 -2.52 9.11 4.58
N GLY A 58 -3.08 8.67 5.69
CA GLY A 58 -3.74 9.50 6.70
C GLY A 58 -3.77 8.85 8.08
N TRP A 59 -4.41 9.54 9.03
CA TRP A 59 -4.57 9.13 10.43
C TRP A 59 -6.06 9.04 10.79
N PRO A 60 -6.42 8.31 11.85
CA PRO A 60 -7.78 8.30 12.37
C PRO A 60 -8.25 9.73 12.68
N GLN A 61 -9.44 10.08 12.21
CA GLN A 61 -10.00 11.42 12.35
C GLN A 61 -10.18 11.81 13.82
N ALA A 62 -10.45 10.82 14.68
CA ALA A 62 -10.57 10.98 16.12
C ALA A 62 -9.25 11.36 16.83
N LEU A 63 -8.08 11.07 16.22
CA LEU A 63 -6.79 11.25 16.88
C LEU A 63 -6.46 12.73 17.12
N VAL A 64 -6.75 13.60 16.14
CA VAL A 64 -6.44 15.04 16.22
C VAL A 64 -7.19 15.75 17.35
N PRO A 65 -8.54 15.66 17.46
CA PRO A 65 -9.25 16.29 18.57
C PRO A 65 -8.85 15.70 19.93
N PHE A 66 -8.57 14.39 20.02
CA PHE A 66 -8.07 13.77 21.24
C PHE A 66 -6.73 14.39 21.71
N LEU A 67 -5.73 14.45 20.82
CA LEU A 67 -4.41 15.02 21.15
C LEU A 67 -4.50 16.52 21.48
N THR A 68 -5.32 17.25 20.73
CA THR A 68 -5.53 18.69 20.95
C THR A 68 -6.25 18.96 22.27
N GLY A 69 -7.26 18.16 22.61
CA GLY A 69 -7.95 18.25 23.89
C GLY A 69 -7.01 17.94 25.05
N HIS A 70 -6.22 16.88 24.93
CA HIS A 70 -5.20 16.53 25.93
C HIS A 70 -4.19 17.67 26.15
N LEU A 71 -3.67 18.26 25.07
CA LEU A 71 -2.72 19.38 25.13
C LEU A 71 -3.31 20.62 25.83
N ASN A 72 -4.59 20.90 25.61
CA ASN A 72 -5.27 22.10 26.11
C ASN A 72 -6.01 21.90 27.45
N PHE A 73 -5.88 20.72 28.07
CA PHE A 73 -6.65 20.34 29.26
C PHE A 73 -8.18 20.37 29.04
N ASP A 74 -8.64 20.19 27.81
CA ASP A 74 -10.05 19.99 27.49
C ASP A 74 -10.41 18.51 27.66
N ALA A 75 -11.19 18.22 28.69
CA ALA A 75 -11.57 16.85 29.03
C ALA A 75 -12.55 16.22 28.05
N GLY A 76 -13.35 17.01 27.31
CA GLY A 76 -14.42 16.49 26.45
C GLY A 76 -13.91 15.49 25.41
N PRO A 77 -13.09 15.93 24.44
CA PRO A 77 -12.55 15.07 23.38
C PRO A 77 -11.71 13.89 23.90
N VAL A 78 -11.14 14.00 25.11
CA VAL A 78 -10.33 12.92 25.71
C VAL A 78 -11.23 11.84 26.30
N LEU A 79 -12.25 12.24 27.07
CA LEU A 79 -13.16 11.31 27.75
C LEU A 79 -14.12 10.59 26.79
N GLU A 80 -14.39 11.15 25.61
CA GLU A 80 -15.14 10.48 24.54
C GLU A 80 -14.50 9.15 24.08
N HIS A 81 -13.20 8.97 24.31
CA HIS A 81 -12.44 7.79 23.93
C HIS A 81 -11.95 6.96 25.12
N ASP A 82 -12.65 7.03 26.26
CA ASP A 82 -12.36 6.16 27.40
C ASP A 82 -12.56 4.66 27.07
N GLY A 83 -11.76 3.80 27.70
CA GLY A 83 -11.82 2.36 27.52
C GLY A 83 -11.13 1.81 26.25
N ILE A 84 -11.25 0.50 26.06
CA ILE A 84 -10.56 -0.23 24.97
C ILE A 84 -11.10 0.16 23.60
N GLU A 85 -12.42 0.29 23.46
CA GLU A 85 -13.04 0.63 22.17
C GLU A 85 -12.67 2.05 21.73
N GLY A 86 -12.64 3.01 22.66
CA GLY A 86 -12.15 4.36 22.38
C GLY A 86 -10.70 4.37 21.90
N ARG A 87 -9.81 3.63 22.57
CA ARG A 87 -8.42 3.46 22.11
C ARG A 87 -8.30 2.84 20.73
N ARG A 88 -9.19 1.92 20.35
CA ARG A 88 -9.20 1.34 18.99
C ARG A 88 -9.55 2.36 17.93
N LEU A 89 -10.47 3.28 18.21
CA LEU A 89 -10.82 4.38 17.28
C LEU A 89 -9.67 5.38 17.11
N LEU A 90 -8.85 5.58 18.15
CA LEU A 90 -7.64 6.41 18.05
C LEU A 90 -6.48 5.71 17.31
N ALA A 91 -6.43 4.38 17.37
CA ALA A 91 -5.35 3.56 16.83
C ALA A 91 -5.58 3.16 15.37
N TYR A 92 -6.79 2.74 15.00
CA TYR A 92 -7.09 2.14 13.71
C TYR A 92 -8.06 3.00 12.91
N ARG A 93 -7.75 3.22 11.65
CA ARG A 93 -8.63 3.90 10.70
C ARG A 93 -9.80 3.02 10.33
N ASP A 94 -10.84 3.63 9.77
CA ASP A 94 -11.99 2.93 9.20
C ASP A 94 -11.55 1.90 8.15
N THR A 95 -10.62 2.28 7.27
CA THR A 95 -10.08 1.36 6.25
C THR A 95 -9.34 0.18 6.85
N ASP A 96 -8.67 0.33 8.00
CA ASP A 96 -7.92 -0.77 8.63
C ASP A 96 -8.89 -1.84 9.18
N ARG A 97 -9.99 -1.37 9.78
CA ARG A 97 -11.06 -2.25 10.29
C ARG A 97 -11.82 -2.91 9.14
N PHE A 98 -12.05 -2.19 8.05
CA PHE A 98 -12.63 -2.75 6.83
C PHE A 98 -11.75 -3.88 6.24
N VAL A 99 -10.45 -3.63 6.08
CA VAL A 99 -9.48 -4.64 5.60
C VAL A 99 -9.48 -5.86 6.52
N THR A 100 -9.54 -5.65 7.84
CA THR A 100 -9.63 -6.73 8.83
C THR A 100 -10.89 -7.57 8.65
N GLY A 101 -12.06 -6.94 8.54
CA GLY A 101 -13.32 -7.65 8.31
C GLY A 101 -13.35 -8.40 6.99
N ARG A 102 -12.72 -7.84 5.94
CA ARG A 102 -12.72 -8.42 4.58
C ARG A 102 -11.72 -9.56 4.41
N THR A 103 -10.53 -9.43 4.99
CA THR A 103 -9.40 -10.33 4.72
C THR A 103 -9.00 -11.17 5.93
N GLY A 104 -9.36 -10.77 7.15
CA GLY A 104 -8.86 -11.36 8.39
C GLY A 104 -7.37 -11.07 8.68
N LEU A 105 -6.69 -10.27 7.85
CA LEU A 105 -5.39 -9.69 8.18
C LEU A 105 -5.62 -8.44 9.04
N ILE A 106 -4.75 -8.20 10.02
CA ILE A 106 -4.83 -7.02 10.88
C ILE A 106 -3.71 -6.06 10.44
N PRO A 107 -4.02 -4.95 9.74
CA PRO A 107 -3.05 -3.91 9.45
C PRO A 107 -2.46 -3.34 10.75
N LEU A 108 -1.21 -2.90 10.71
CA LEU A 108 -0.60 -2.21 11.86
C LEU A 108 -1.27 -0.86 12.06
N SER A 109 -1.42 -0.44 13.32
CA SER A 109 -1.94 0.88 13.66
C SER A 109 -0.95 1.98 13.24
N VAL A 110 -1.42 2.94 12.46
CA VAL A 110 -0.65 4.15 12.09
C VAL A 110 -0.32 5.03 13.31
N SER A 111 -1.18 5.01 14.34
CA SER A 111 -1.05 5.86 15.52
C SER A 111 -0.27 5.21 16.67
N ALA A 112 -0.24 3.88 16.75
CA ALA A 112 0.21 3.16 17.94
C ALA A 112 1.23 2.03 17.69
N ASP A 113 1.46 1.62 16.44
CA ASP A 113 2.44 0.58 16.11
C ASP A 113 3.67 1.15 15.37
N ARG A 114 4.54 0.26 14.89
CA ARG A 114 5.78 0.59 14.16
C ARG A 114 5.57 1.30 12.82
N LEU A 115 4.33 1.56 12.43
CA LEU A 115 3.94 2.21 11.17
C LEU A 115 3.94 3.75 11.26
N ALA A 116 4.03 4.32 12.47
CA ALA A 116 4.00 5.77 12.68
C ALA A 116 5.13 6.53 11.96
N HIS A 117 6.37 6.08 12.06
CA HIS A 117 7.50 6.74 11.40
C HIS A 117 7.42 6.69 9.86
N PRO A 118 7.14 5.53 9.22
CA PRO A 118 6.84 5.48 7.79
C PRO A 118 5.70 6.43 7.39
N ALA A 119 4.60 6.48 8.14
CA ALA A 119 3.47 7.35 7.81
C ALA A 119 3.81 8.84 7.91
N MET A 120 4.59 9.26 8.92
CA MET A 120 5.10 10.64 8.99
C MET A 120 5.95 10.99 7.77
N ARG A 121 6.81 10.06 7.32
CA ARG A 121 7.59 10.23 6.09
C ARG A 121 6.70 10.26 4.84
N CYS A 122 5.70 9.38 4.77
CA CYS A 122 4.70 9.35 3.71
C CYS A 122 3.99 10.70 3.58
N ALA A 123 3.59 11.32 4.70
CA ALA A 123 2.97 12.65 4.69
C ALA A 123 3.90 13.73 4.10
N VAL A 124 5.21 13.67 4.37
CA VAL A 124 6.20 14.58 3.76
C VAL A 124 6.30 14.33 2.25
N ILE A 125 6.32 13.07 1.80
CA ILE A 125 6.32 12.72 0.38
C ILE A 125 5.05 13.21 -0.31
N GLN A 126 3.87 13.01 0.30
CA GLN A 126 2.60 13.53 -0.20
C GLN A 126 2.62 15.06 -0.35
N ALA A 127 3.21 15.78 0.60
CA ALA A 127 3.36 17.24 0.51
C ALA A 127 4.32 17.66 -0.63
N LYS A 128 5.42 16.94 -0.83
CA LYS A 128 6.35 17.16 -1.96
C LYS A 128 5.69 16.90 -3.31
N ILE A 129 4.93 15.80 -3.43
CA ILE A 129 4.10 15.51 -4.60
C ILE A 129 3.10 16.64 -4.83
N ALA A 130 2.41 17.09 -3.78
CA ALA A 130 1.40 18.14 -3.88
C ALA A 130 1.99 19.46 -4.41
N ALA A 131 3.20 19.81 -3.99
CA ALA A 131 3.89 21.02 -4.43
C ALA A 131 4.23 21.02 -5.93
N LEU A 132 4.51 19.86 -6.53
CA LEU A 132 4.93 19.74 -7.94
C LEU A 132 3.81 19.28 -8.89
N HIS A 133 2.86 18.50 -8.39
CA HIS A 133 1.87 17.78 -9.20
C HIS A 133 0.42 17.97 -8.71
N GLY A 134 0.21 18.82 -7.71
CA GLY A 134 -1.09 19.04 -7.07
C GLY A 134 -1.42 17.97 -6.02
N PRO A 135 -2.27 18.32 -5.03
CA PRO A 135 -2.64 17.40 -3.95
C PRO A 135 -3.30 16.15 -4.50
N GLN A 136 -2.98 15.00 -3.90
CA GLN A 136 -3.61 13.72 -4.24
C GLN A 136 -4.66 13.36 -3.18
N PRO A 137 -5.91 13.05 -3.58
CA PRO A 137 -6.92 12.55 -2.66
C PRO A 137 -6.49 11.24 -1.99
N ARG A 138 -6.76 11.11 -0.69
CA ARG A 138 -6.37 9.94 0.12
C ARG A 138 -7.22 8.69 -0.13
N ASP A 139 -8.39 8.87 -0.75
CA ASP A 139 -9.29 7.80 -1.15
C ASP A 139 -8.86 7.08 -2.45
N GLY A 140 -7.71 7.48 -3.01
CA GLY A 140 -7.15 6.92 -4.24
C GLY A 140 -7.89 7.29 -5.53
N SER A 141 -8.78 8.29 -5.49
CA SER A 141 -9.45 8.81 -6.69
C SER A 141 -8.53 9.61 -7.62
N GLY A 142 -7.34 10.00 -7.13
CA GLY A 142 -6.28 10.65 -7.91
C GLY A 142 -5.29 9.66 -8.55
N ARG A 143 -4.00 10.00 -8.49
CA ARG A 143 -2.89 9.16 -9.00
C ARG A 143 -2.09 8.48 -7.89
N LEU A 144 -2.50 8.59 -6.63
CA LEU A 144 -1.85 7.98 -5.48
C LEU A 144 -2.90 7.18 -4.70
N ALA A 145 -2.67 5.89 -4.55
CA ALA A 145 -3.52 4.96 -3.82
C ALA A 145 -2.69 4.31 -2.72
N GLU A 146 -3.25 4.25 -1.51
CA GLU A 146 -2.70 3.38 -0.47
C GLU A 146 -2.97 1.92 -0.84
N VAL A 147 -1.96 1.07 -0.74
CA VAL A 147 -2.06 -0.35 -1.04
C VAL A 147 -1.51 -1.17 0.12
N TYR A 148 -1.88 -2.46 0.17
CA TYR A 148 -1.37 -3.38 1.18
C TYR A 148 -0.94 -4.70 0.49
N PRO A 149 0.35 -4.85 0.15
CA PRO A 149 0.89 -5.99 -0.57
C PRO A 149 0.50 -7.35 0.02
N ALA A 150 0.60 -7.51 1.35
CA ALA A 150 0.22 -8.75 2.01
C ALA A 150 -1.26 -9.11 1.81
N ALA A 151 -2.17 -8.12 1.82
CA ALA A 151 -3.58 -8.35 1.51
C ALA A 151 -3.81 -8.64 0.03
N SER A 152 -3.08 -7.98 -0.87
CA SER A 152 -3.15 -8.21 -2.31
C SER A 152 -2.72 -9.64 -2.66
N LEU A 153 -1.58 -10.09 -2.14
CA LEU A 153 -1.09 -11.47 -2.26
C LEU A 153 -2.11 -12.49 -1.74
N LYS A 154 -2.76 -12.21 -0.62
CA LYS A 154 -3.80 -13.08 -0.07
C LYS A 154 -5.01 -13.18 -1.00
N LEU A 155 -5.48 -12.05 -1.52
CA LEU A 155 -6.66 -11.98 -2.40
C LEU A 155 -6.41 -12.61 -3.78
N TRP A 156 -5.19 -12.53 -4.30
CA TRP A 156 -4.77 -13.27 -5.50
C TRP A 156 -4.45 -14.74 -5.25
N GLY A 157 -4.53 -15.22 -4.01
CA GLY A 157 -4.25 -16.62 -3.69
C GLY A 157 -2.76 -16.99 -3.79
N LEU A 158 -1.87 -15.99 -3.75
CA LEU A 158 -0.41 -16.16 -3.72
C LEU A 158 0.11 -16.47 -2.31
N ALA A 159 -0.71 -16.30 -1.28
CA ALA A 159 -0.32 -16.66 0.08
C ALA A 159 -0.05 -18.17 0.18
N ALA A 160 1.20 -18.54 0.46
CA ALA A 160 1.70 -19.91 0.45
C ALA A 160 0.78 -20.89 1.23
N ARG A 161 -0.01 -21.68 0.50
CA ARG A 161 -0.53 -22.94 1.02
C ARG A 161 0.65 -23.91 1.10
N GLY A 162 1.16 -24.16 2.31
CA GLY A 162 1.86 -25.42 2.59
C GLY A 162 3.32 -25.37 3.03
N TYR A 163 4.08 -24.27 2.88
CA TYR A 163 5.44 -24.18 3.43
C TYR A 163 5.44 -23.68 4.88
N LYS A 164 4.77 -24.41 5.76
CA LYS A 164 4.90 -24.24 7.22
C LYS A 164 5.71 -25.40 7.79
N GLY A 165 7.00 -25.43 7.47
CA GLY A 165 8.00 -26.13 8.27
C GLY A 165 8.72 -25.11 9.15
N ARG A 166 8.90 -25.39 10.45
CA ARG A 166 9.87 -24.62 11.26
C ARG A 166 11.24 -24.74 10.57
N GLY A 167 11.79 -23.65 10.05
CA GLY A 167 13.16 -23.61 9.50
C GLY A 167 13.32 -23.13 8.05
N THR A 168 12.24 -22.80 7.32
CA THR A 168 12.38 -22.19 5.98
C THR A 168 12.87 -20.76 6.08
N SER A 169 13.92 -20.43 5.34
CA SER A 169 14.46 -19.07 5.27
C SER A 169 13.50 -18.13 4.55
N GLU A 170 13.64 -16.83 4.83
CA GLU A 170 12.85 -15.79 4.15
C GLU A 170 13.06 -15.79 2.64
N ALA A 171 14.29 -15.99 2.18
CA ALA A 171 14.63 -16.07 0.76
C ALA A 171 13.94 -17.25 0.06
N GLU A 172 13.84 -18.41 0.72
CA GLU A 172 13.11 -19.57 0.17
C GLU A 172 11.62 -19.27 0.07
N ARG A 173 11.02 -18.63 1.08
CA ARG A 173 9.62 -18.21 1.04
C ARG A 173 9.36 -17.24 -0.11
N LEU A 174 10.20 -16.22 -0.27
CA LEU A 174 10.08 -15.24 -1.36
C LEU A 174 10.27 -15.90 -2.73
N SER A 175 11.22 -16.84 -2.85
CA SER A 175 11.42 -17.61 -4.09
C SER A 175 10.16 -18.38 -4.50
N VAL A 176 9.46 -18.99 -3.54
CA VAL A 176 8.18 -19.69 -3.78
C VAL A 176 7.08 -18.71 -4.18
N LEU A 177 6.96 -17.57 -3.49
CA LEU A 177 5.99 -16.53 -3.84
C LEU A 177 6.23 -15.98 -5.25
N LEU A 178 7.50 -15.72 -5.59
CA LEU A 178 7.90 -15.24 -6.90
C LEU A 178 7.63 -16.27 -8.00
N ALA A 179 7.92 -17.54 -7.76
CA ALA A 179 7.59 -18.62 -8.71
C ALA A 179 6.07 -18.68 -8.95
N THR A 180 5.27 -18.65 -7.88
CA THR A 180 3.81 -18.66 -7.97
C THR A 180 3.27 -17.42 -8.70
N LEU A 181 3.85 -16.24 -8.46
CA LEU A 181 3.51 -15.01 -9.17
C LEU A 181 3.77 -15.17 -10.67
N ARG A 182 4.92 -15.72 -11.07
CA ARG A 182 5.26 -15.93 -12.49
C ARG A 182 4.36 -16.96 -13.17
N GLU A 183 3.94 -18.00 -12.44
CA GLU A 183 2.97 -18.97 -12.94
C GLU A 183 1.58 -18.35 -13.16
N GLN A 184 1.14 -17.48 -12.26
CA GLN A 184 -0.17 -16.83 -12.35
C GLN A 184 -0.20 -15.56 -13.22
N ALA A 185 0.96 -14.97 -13.48
CA ALA A 185 1.12 -13.80 -14.34
C ALA A 185 2.22 -14.05 -15.39
N PRO A 186 2.02 -14.99 -16.32
CA PRO A 186 3.00 -15.28 -17.39
C PRO A 186 3.16 -14.09 -18.36
N TRP A 187 2.25 -13.12 -18.30
CA TRP A 187 2.29 -11.86 -19.05
C TRP A 187 3.19 -10.80 -18.42
N LEU A 188 3.71 -11.02 -17.21
CA LEU A 188 4.62 -10.12 -16.50
C LEU A 188 6.09 -10.50 -16.77
N ASP A 189 6.79 -9.66 -17.50
CA ASP A 189 8.24 -9.74 -17.66
C ASP A 189 8.94 -9.00 -16.52
N LEU A 190 9.75 -9.72 -15.74
CA LEU A 190 10.52 -9.18 -14.62
C LEU A 190 11.91 -8.68 -15.03
N ALA A 191 12.21 -8.68 -16.34
CA ALA A 191 13.45 -8.14 -16.92
C ALA A 191 14.73 -8.69 -16.26
N GLY A 192 14.74 -9.98 -15.92
CA GLY A 192 15.88 -10.66 -15.29
C GLY A 192 16.12 -10.30 -13.81
N GLN A 193 15.20 -9.60 -13.15
CA GLN A 193 15.33 -9.15 -11.75
C GLN A 193 14.94 -10.22 -10.72
N GLU A 194 14.62 -11.45 -11.13
CA GLU A 194 14.09 -12.50 -10.25
C GLU A 194 15.00 -12.78 -9.05
N GLY A 195 16.32 -12.79 -9.25
CA GLY A 195 17.27 -13.02 -8.17
C GLY A 195 17.24 -11.93 -7.09
N ARG A 196 17.00 -10.67 -7.47
CA ARG A 196 16.87 -9.56 -6.52
C ARG A 196 15.54 -9.60 -5.79
N LEU A 197 14.45 -9.90 -6.51
CA LEU A 197 13.11 -10.04 -5.93
C LEU A 197 13.01 -11.21 -4.95
N ALA A 198 13.69 -12.33 -5.24
CA ALA A 198 13.76 -13.48 -4.34
C ALA A 198 14.60 -13.22 -3.07
N ALA A 199 15.45 -12.19 -3.08
CA ALA A 199 16.37 -11.87 -1.99
C ALA A 199 15.92 -10.69 -1.11
N SER A 200 14.84 -9.98 -1.47
CA SER A 200 14.34 -8.81 -0.74
C SER A 200 12.82 -8.77 -0.78
N ASP A 201 12.22 -8.82 0.41
CA ASP A 201 10.80 -8.57 0.63
C ASP A 201 10.43 -7.16 0.20
N ASP A 202 11.25 -6.17 0.59
CA ASP A 202 11.02 -4.76 0.23
C ASP A 202 10.85 -4.58 -1.31
N LEU A 203 11.76 -5.16 -2.11
CA LEU A 203 11.68 -5.11 -3.58
C LEU A 203 10.46 -5.87 -4.14
N PHE A 204 10.13 -7.04 -3.58
CA PHE A 204 8.99 -7.83 -4.02
C PHE A 204 7.67 -7.13 -3.72
N ASP A 205 7.53 -6.56 -2.52
CA ASP A 205 6.35 -5.83 -2.10
C ASP A 205 6.16 -4.54 -2.92
N ALA A 206 7.24 -3.89 -3.37
CA ALA A 206 7.14 -2.79 -4.33
C ALA A 206 6.56 -3.23 -5.69
N VAL A 207 6.90 -4.43 -6.20
CA VAL A 207 6.28 -4.98 -7.43
C VAL A 207 4.79 -5.26 -7.19
N VAL A 208 4.45 -5.89 -6.08
CA VAL A 208 3.05 -6.17 -5.70
C VAL A 208 2.26 -4.86 -5.55
N ALA A 209 2.84 -3.83 -4.94
CA ALA A 209 2.25 -2.50 -4.83
C ALA A 209 1.96 -1.89 -6.21
N SER A 210 2.87 -2.07 -7.19
CA SER A 210 2.67 -1.59 -8.57
C SER A 210 1.55 -2.35 -9.29
N LEU A 211 1.43 -3.67 -9.06
CA LEU A 211 0.31 -4.48 -9.57
C LEU A 211 -1.02 -4.03 -8.97
N THR A 212 -1.07 -3.73 -7.67
CA THR A 212 -2.28 -3.21 -7.02
C THR A 212 -2.60 -1.79 -7.49
N ALA A 213 -1.59 -0.97 -7.75
CA ALA A 213 -1.76 0.34 -8.40
C ALA A 213 -2.42 0.20 -9.78
N ARG A 214 -2.06 -0.81 -10.57
CA ARG A 214 -2.77 -1.12 -11.83
C ARG A 214 -4.24 -1.42 -11.55
N ALA A 215 -4.54 -2.30 -10.59
CA ALA A 215 -5.92 -2.62 -10.23
C ALA A 215 -6.72 -1.36 -9.87
N ALA A 216 -6.14 -0.43 -9.11
CA ALA A 216 -6.75 0.84 -8.78
C ALA A 216 -7.00 1.70 -10.04
N ALA A 217 -5.99 1.82 -10.92
CA ALA A 217 -6.08 2.59 -12.16
C ALA A 217 -7.21 2.11 -13.10
N VAL A 218 -7.43 0.79 -13.18
CA VAL A 218 -8.50 0.20 -14.00
C VAL A 218 -9.79 -0.06 -13.21
N ARG A 219 -9.90 0.48 -11.99
CA ARG A 219 -11.08 0.38 -11.12
C ARG A 219 -11.49 -1.05 -10.77
N LEU A 220 -10.51 -1.94 -10.65
CA LEU A 220 -10.64 -3.32 -10.19
C LEU A 220 -10.15 -3.47 -8.74
N THR A 221 -10.49 -2.48 -7.91
CA THR A 221 -10.30 -2.53 -6.46
C THR A 221 -11.65 -2.32 -5.78
N VAL A 222 -11.76 -2.75 -4.53
CA VAL A 222 -12.98 -2.54 -3.75
C VAL A 222 -13.06 -1.06 -3.34
N PRO A 223 -14.05 -0.28 -3.82
CA PRO A 223 -14.19 1.13 -3.44
C PRO A 223 -14.74 1.26 -2.01
N PRO A 224 -14.57 2.42 -1.37
CA PRO A 224 -15.28 2.72 -0.13
C PRO A 224 -16.79 2.73 -0.40
N ASP A 225 -17.57 2.07 0.46
CA ASP A 225 -19.03 2.14 0.43
C ASP A 225 -19.53 3.45 1.07
N ALA A 226 -20.86 3.64 1.07
CA ALA A 226 -21.46 4.85 1.62
C ALA A 226 -21.17 5.08 3.11
N ALA A 227 -20.91 4.03 3.90
CA ALA A 227 -20.58 4.16 5.31
C ALA A 227 -19.13 4.63 5.51
N HIS A 228 -18.22 4.26 4.60
CA HIS A 228 -16.79 4.58 4.70
C HIS A 228 -16.36 5.79 3.86
N ALA A 229 -17.21 6.28 2.94
CA ALA A 229 -16.84 7.32 1.96
C ALA A 229 -16.28 8.60 2.61
N ALA A 230 -16.87 9.05 3.73
CA ALA A 230 -16.39 10.25 4.43
C ALA A 230 -15.01 10.02 5.07
N ALA A 231 -14.82 8.88 5.75
CA ALA A 231 -13.54 8.52 6.38
C ALA A 231 -12.44 8.28 5.33
N ALA A 232 -12.76 7.69 4.18
CA ALA A 232 -11.81 7.46 3.10
C ALA A 232 -11.17 8.77 2.58
N LEU A 233 -11.93 9.88 2.55
CA LEU A 233 -11.41 11.19 2.13
C LEU A 233 -10.44 11.81 3.15
N THR A 234 -10.62 11.53 4.43
CA THR A 234 -9.85 12.14 5.52
C THR A 234 -8.72 11.25 6.01
N GLU A 235 -9.01 9.99 6.31
CA GLU A 235 -8.11 8.97 6.86
C GLU A 235 -7.35 8.17 5.79
N GLY A 236 -7.90 8.12 4.57
CA GLY A 236 -7.40 7.31 3.45
C GLY A 236 -8.10 5.97 3.28
N TRP A 237 -7.86 5.33 2.14
CA TRP A 237 -8.45 4.05 1.76
C TRP A 237 -7.42 3.06 1.23
N ILE A 238 -7.35 1.87 1.83
CA ILE A 238 -6.51 0.78 1.36
C ILE A 238 -7.20 0.10 0.18
N HIS A 239 -6.60 0.23 -1.00
CA HIS A 239 -7.09 -0.41 -2.21
C HIS A 239 -6.78 -1.90 -2.21
N LEU A 240 -7.84 -2.70 -2.05
CA LEU A 240 -7.80 -4.15 -2.17
C LEU A 240 -8.21 -4.59 -3.58
N PRO A 241 -7.40 -5.41 -4.29
CA PRO A 241 -7.78 -5.91 -5.61
C PRO A 241 -9.06 -6.75 -5.53
N SER A 242 -9.96 -6.54 -6.48
CA SER A 242 -11.22 -7.29 -6.62
C SER A 242 -11.23 -8.22 -7.83
N CYS A 243 -10.08 -8.38 -8.50
CA CYS A 243 -9.88 -9.23 -9.67
C CYS A 243 -8.74 -10.22 -9.45
N SER A 244 -8.61 -11.22 -10.34
CA SER A 244 -7.38 -12.01 -10.47
C SER A 244 -6.26 -11.19 -11.12
N LEU A 245 -5.04 -11.70 -11.11
CA LEU A 245 -3.90 -11.10 -11.81
C LEU A 245 -4.17 -10.95 -13.32
N ASP A 246 -4.74 -11.95 -13.98
CA ASP A 246 -5.13 -11.86 -15.40
C ASP A 246 -6.14 -10.75 -15.68
N GLY A 247 -6.93 -10.34 -14.67
CA GLY A 247 -7.84 -9.21 -14.78
C GLY A 247 -7.13 -7.85 -14.96
N LEU A 248 -5.83 -7.76 -14.68
CA LEU A 248 -5.03 -6.53 -14.79
C LEU A 248 -4.63 -6.18 -16.23
N VAL A 249 -4.54 -7.20 -17.10
CA VAL A 249 -4.26 -7.06 -18.53
C VAL A 249 -5.56 -7.11 -19.34
N GLY A 250 -5.48 -6.76 -20.64
CA GLY A 250 -6.65 -6.66 -21.52
C GLY A 250 -7.56 -5.47 -21.23
N GLN A 251 -7.36 -4.77 -20.12
CA GLN A 251 -8.11 -3.58 -19.73
C GLN A 251 -7.58 -2.35 -20.48
N ARG A 252 -8.50 -1.58 -21.06
CA ARG A 252 -8.18 -0.23 -21.55
C ARG A 252 -8.06 0.69 -20.33
N GLY A 253 -6.83 1.12 -20.04
CA GLY A 253 -6.53 2.23 -19.13
C GLY A 253 -6.48 3.53 -19.90
#